data_AF-A0A7J7GAL6-F1
#
_entry.id   AF-A0A7J7GAL6-F1
#
_cell.length_a   1.000
_cell.length_b   1.000
_cell.length_c   1.000
_cell.angle_alpha   90.00
_cell.angle_beta   90.00
_cell.angle_gamma   90.00
#
_symmetry.space_group_name_H-M   'P 1'
#
loop_
_entity.id
_entity.type
_entity.pdbx_description
1 polymer ?
#
loop_
_entity_poly.entity_id
_entity_poly.type
_entity_poly.pdbx_seq_one_letter_code
_entity_poly.pdbx_strand_id
1 'polypeptide(L)'
;MLTEAIAVLGMCVVLWAYQAIIRPPPPKICGSKKGPPITSPRIKLSDGRHLAYKERGVPKENAQFKVIVVHGFDSSKDLYLPISQELMDELGIYVVTYDRAGYGESDPNPKRSVKSEAYDLQELADNLHLGPKFHVIGVSIGTYTTWACLKYIPHRLAGVGLIVPAINFWWPSFPLQLCSDEYKKQPMKDQWKLRVAHYVPGLLYWWMTQKWFPSCSIMARDPLIFAKRDFDILKKMLEVPNPDEHKIRQQGEHESLYRDLMIGFGNWEFDPMELKNPFPDSEGCVQIWQGYQDTLVPFQLQRFLAKKLPWIKYYEVPDGGHLIIHDNGLCNTIFKTLLLKEEPVII
;
A
#
# COMPACT_ATOMS: atom_id res chain seq x y z
N MET A 1 -30.46 -39.27 -24.75
CA MET A 1 -31.36 -38.33 -24.05
C MET A 1 -31.17 -38.34 -22.53
N LEU A 2 -31.53 -39.40 -21.77
CA LEU A 2 -31.44 -39.37 -20.30
C LEU A 2 -29.98 -39.38 -19.78
N THR A 3 -29.10 -40.18 -20.35
CA THR A 3 -27.68 -40.26 -20.02
C THR A 3 -26.92 -38.98 -20.36
N GLU A 4 -27.23 -38.35 -21.49
CA GLU A 4 -26.68 -37.04 -21.88
C GLU A 4 -27.17 -35.92 -20.95
N ALA A 5 -28.45 -35.93 -20.58
CA ALA A 5 -29.00 -34.97 -19.62
C ALA A 5 -28.37 -35.09 -18.22
N ILE A 6 -28.11 -36.32 -17.75
CA ILE A 6 -27.41 -36.59 -16.49
C ILE A 6 -25.94 -36.12 -16.56
N ALA A 7 -25.25 -36.36 -17.68
CA ALA A 7 -23.87 -35.90 -17.87
C ALA A 7 -23.78 -34.36 -17.90
N VAL A 8 -24.71 -33.69 -18.59
CA VAL A 8 -24.80 -32.22 -18.62
C VAL A 8 -25.11 -31.66 -17.23
N LEU A 9 -26.09 -32.23 -16.51
CA LEU A 9 -26.40 -31.83 -15.14
C LEU A 9 -25.19 -32.01 -14.21
N GLY A 10 -24.48 -33.14 -14.32
CA GLY A 10 -23.26 -33.42 -13.57
C GLY A 10 -22.15 -32.39 -13.85
N MET A 11 -21.92 -32.04 -15.13
CA MET A 11 -20.97 -30.99 -15.49
C MET A 11 -21.40 -29.62 -14.96
N CYS A 12 -22.69 -29.27 -15.02
CA CYS A 12 -23.20 -28.02 -14.46
C CYS A 12 -23.00 -27.95 -12.94
N VAL A 13 -23.24 -29.04 -12.21
CA VAL A 13 -23.01 -29.11 -10.76
C VAL A 13 -21.52 -28.99 -10.42
N VAL A 14 -20.64 -29.65 -11.18
CA VAL A 14 -19.18 -29.52 -11.00
C VAL A 14 -18.71 -28.10 -11.29
N LEU A 15 -19.16 -27.49 -12.38
CA LEU A 15 -18.83 -26.10 -12.72
C LEU A 15 -19.38 -25.12 -11.69
N TRP A 16 -20.59 -25.36 -11.17
CA TRP A 16 -21.18 -24.54 -10.11
C TRP A 16 -20.43 -24.67 -8.79
N ALA A 17 -20.09 -25.90 -8.37
CA ALA A 17 -19.28 -26.15 -7.17
C ALA A 17 -17.87 -25.54 -7.31
N TYR A 18 -17.25 -25.68 -8.49
CA TYR A 18 -15.98 -25.05 -8.82
C TYR A 18 -16.06 -23.51 -8.75
N GLN A 19 -17.10 -22.91 -9.34
CA GLN A 19 -17.34 -21.47 -9.22
C GLN A 19 -17.61 -21.03 -7.78
N ALA A 20 -18.34 -21.81 -7.00
CA ALA A 20 -18.64 -21.50 -5.60
C ALA A 20 -17.39 -21.58 -4.70
N ILE A 21 -16.44 -22.45 -5.03
CA ILE A 21 -15.17 -22.61 -4.31
C ILE A 21 -14.16 -21.50 -4.65
N ILE A 22 -14.18 -21.02 -5.90
CA ILE A 22 -13.21 -20.03 -6.38
C ILE A 22 -13.65 -18.59 -6.17
N ARG A 23 -14.97 -18.34 -6.14
CA ARG A 23 -15.48 -16.98 -5.95
C ARG A 23 -15.35 -16.55 -4.50
N PRO A 24 -14.76 -15.38 -4.23
CA PRO A 24 -14.75 -14.80 -2.90
C PRO A 24 -16.18 -14.48 -2.45
N PRO A 25 -16.46 -14.52 -1.13
CA PRO A 25 -17.73 -14.04 -0.60
C PRO A 25 -17.88 -12.54 -0.88
N PRO A 26 -19.12 -12.03 -1.01
CA PRO A 26 -19.35 -10.60 -1.17
C PRO A 26 -18.80 -9.83 0.05
N PRO A 27 -18.26 -8.61 -0.15
CA PRO A 27 -17.70 -7.85 0.94
C PRO A 27 -18.79 -7.42 1.93
N LYS A 28 -18.43 -7.34 3.22
CA LYS A 28 -19.33 -6.86 4.28
C LYS A 28 -19.31 -5.33 4.31
N ILE A 29 -20.02 -4.70 3.38
CA ILE A 29 -20.04 -3.23 3.20
C ILE A 29 -20.46 -2.54 4.51
N CYS A 30 -19.62 -1.65 5.03
CA CYS A 30 -19.90 -0.87 6.25
C CYS A 30 -21.17 -0.01 6.10
N GLY A 31 -22.02 -0.01 7.12
CA GLY A 31 -23.31 0.70 7.12
C GLY A 31 -24.45 0.01 6.37
N SER A 32 -24.20 -1.14 5.72
CA SER A 32 -25.28 -1.96 5.15
C SER A 32 -26.04 -2.73 6.24
N LYS A 33 -27.25 -3.25 5.94
CA LYS A 33 -28.13 -3.94 6.91
C LYS A 33 -27.45 -5.10 7.69
N LYS A 34 -26.44 -5.75 7.10
CA LYS A 34 -25.66 -6.83 7.72
C LYS A 34 -24.16 -6.50 7.81
N GLY A 35 -23.79 -5.25 7.56
CA GLY A 35 -22.42 -4.79 7.57
C GLY A 35 -21.96 -4.28 8.94
N PRO A 36 -20.65 -4.11 9.13
CA PRO A 36 -20.11 -3.41 10.30
C PRO A 36 -20.64 -1.98 10.40
N PRO A 37 -20.71 -1.40 11.62
CA PRO A 37 -21.09 0.00 11.78
C PRO A 37 -20.03 0.93 11.19
N ILE A 38 -20.46 2.14 10.84
CA ILE A 38 -19.57 3.24 10.48
C ILE A 38 -19.33 4.04 11.75
N THR A 39 -18.05 4.22 12.11
CA THR A 39 -17.63 4.94 13.32
C THR A 39 -16.64 6.07 13.03
N SER A 40 -16.08 6.11 11.82
CA SER A 40 -15.06 7.08 11.42
C SER A 40 -15.66 8.18 10.51
N PRO A 41 -15.06 9.38 10.48
CA PRO A 41 -15.32 10.36 9.43
C PRO A 41 -15.08 9.76 8.05
N ARG A 42 -15.96 10.09 7.09
CA ARG A 42 -15.83 9.65 5.70
C ARG A 42 -16.18 10.76 4.72
N ILE A 43 -15.49 10.80 3.61
CA ILE A 43 -15.88 11.61 2.44
C ILE A 43 -16.57 10.73 1.41
N LYS A 44 -17.39 11.33 0.54
CA LYS A 44 -18.06 10.64 -0.56
C LYS A 44 -17.36 10.99 -1.87
N LEU A 45 -16.98 9.98 -2.63
CA LEU A 45 -16.40 10.08 -3.97
C LEU A 45 -17.49 10.32 -5.02
N SER A 46 -17.07 10.79 -6.19
CA SER A 46 -17.91 11.06 -7.35
C SER A 46 -18.67 9.82 -7.84
N ASP A 47 -18.10 8.63 -7.67
CA ASP A 47 -18.74 7.35 -8.01
C ASP A 47 -19.68 6.80 -6.92
N GLY A 48 -19.85 7.54 -5.82
CA GLY A 48 -20.75 7.23 -4.73
C GLY A 48 -20.14 6.40 -3.59
N ARG A 49 -18.91 5.88 -3.75
CA ARG A 49 -18.16 5.23 -2.67
C ARG A 49 -17.75 6.23 -1.59
N HIS A 50 -17.44 5.73 -0.40
CA HIS A 50 -16.90 6.51 0.69
C HIS A 50 -15.47 6.12 1.03
N LEU A 51 -14.64 7.10 1.39
CA LEU A 51 -13.33 6.87 1.99
C LEU A 51 -13.33 7.33 3.44
N ALA A 52 -13.00 6.41 4.35
CA ALA A 52 -12.80 6.71 5.77
C ALA A 52 -11.40 7.23 6.02
N TYR A 53 -11.26 8.23 6.87
CA TYR A 53 -9.99 8.91 7.08
C TYR A 53 -9.80 9.37 8.53
N LYS A 54 -8.57 9.77 8.84
CA LYS A 54 -8.14 10.29 10.13
C LYS A 54 -7.17 11.45 9.92
N GLU A 55 -7.36 12.51 10.69
CA GLU A 55 -6.58 13.74 10.65
C GLU A 55 -5.65 13.81 11.87
N ARG A 56 -4.43 14.33 11.70
CA ARG A 56 -3.44 14.55 12.76
C ARG A 56 -2.61 15.80 12.45
N GLY A 57 -1.99 16.40 13.47
CA GLY A 57 -1.13 17.58 13.34
C GLY A 57 -1.88 18.90 13.54
N VAL A 58 -1.38 19.98 12.94
CA VAL A 58 -1.96 21.32 13.11
C VAL A 58 -3.32 21.44 12.41
N PRO A 59 -4.19 22.41 12.78
CA PRO A 59 -5.42 22.68 12.04
C PRO A 59 -5.15 22.94 10.56
N LYS A 60 -5.96 22.34 9.67
CA LYS A 60 -5.77 22.37 8.20
C LYS A 60 -5.65 23.79 7.64
N GLU A 61 -6.39 24.74 8.19
CA GLU A 61 -6.40 26.16 7.83
C GLU A 61 -5.08 26.86 8.12
N ASN A 62 -4.30 26.37 9.09
CA ASN A 62 -3.00 26.91 9.48
C ASN A 62 -1.84 26.08 8.92
N ALA A 63 -2.13 25.00 8.19
CA ALA A 63 -1.13 24.06 7.73
C ALA A 63 -0.32 24.62 6.55
N GLN A 64 1.00 24.68 6.74
CA GLN A 64 1.97 24.95 5.68
C GLN A 64 2.12 23.72 4.76
N PHE A 65 2.14 22.52 5.35
CA PHE A 65 2.28 21.27 4.63
C PHE A 65 1.09 20.35 4.86
N LYS A 66 0.47 19.88 3.78
CA LYS A 66 -0.61 18.90 3.81
C LYS A 66 -0.11 17.59 3.22
N VAL A 67 -0.17 16.53 4.00
CA VAL A 67 0.43 15.24 3.68
C VAL A 67 -0.63 14.15 3.76
N ILE A 68 -0.81 13.37 2.68
CA ILE A 68 -1.60 12.15 2.70
C ILE A 68 -0.65 10.96 2.87
N VAL A 69 -0.87 10.13 3.89
CA VAL A 69 -0.10 8.92 4.14
C VAL A 69 -0.93 7.69 3.75
N VAL A 70 -0.41 6.92 2.81
CA VAL A 70 -1.02 5.70 2.27
C VAL A 70 -0.47 4.49 3.02
N HIS A 71 -1.33 3.82 3.79
CA HIS A 71 -0.92 2.68 4.62
C HIS A 71 -0.53 1.45 3.79
N GLY A 72 0.33 0.62 4.37
CA GLY A 72 0.81 -0.63 3.78
C GLY A 72 -0.20 -1.78 3.84
N PHE A 73 0.33 -2.99 3.65
CA PHE A 73 -0.43 -4.23 3.69
C PHE A 73 -0.94 -4.49 5.10
N ASP A 74 -2.18 -4.96 5.21
CA ASP A 74 -2.80 -5.29 6.49
C ASP A 74 -2.73 -4.15 7.53
N SER A 75 -3.04 -2.94 7.07
CA SER A 75 -3.03 -1.72 7.88
C SER A 75 -4.27 -0.88 7.55
N SER A 76 -4.39 0.30 8.17
CA SER A 76 -5.56 1.17 8.03
C SER A 76 -5.16 2.64 8.21
N LYS A 77 -6.14 3.55 8.18
CA LYS A 77 -5.98 4.94 8.62
C LYS A 77 -5.44 5.08 10.05
N ASP A 78 -5.52 4.02 10.86
CA ASP A 78 -5.02 3.97 12.23
C ASP A 78 -3.55 3.53 12.32
N LEU A 79 -2.84 3.48 11.18
CA LEU A 79 -1.38 3.27 11.09
C LEU A 79 -0.63 4.01 12.22
N TYR A 80 0.24 3.28 12.91
CA TYR A 80 1.18 3.87 13.85
C TYR A 80 2.19 4.73 13.09
N LEU A 81 2.16 6.03 13.32
CA LEU A 81 3.00 7.00 12.63
C LEU A 81 3.62 7.92 13.70
N PRO A 82 4.85 7.64 14.15
CA PRO A 82 5.45 8.32 15.30
C PRO A 82 6.12 9.64 14.90
N ILE A 83 5.44 10.47 14.11
CA ILE A 83 5.86 11.85 13.89
C ILE A 83 5.63 12.66 15.17
N SER A 84 6.62 13.43 15.62
CA SER A 84 6.47 14.20 16.87
C SER A 84 5.50 15.37 16.70
N GLN A 85 4.72 15.67 17.75
CA GLN A 85 3.84 16.84 17.75
C GLN A 85 4.65 18.13 17.61
N GLU A 86 5.81 18.20 18.27
CA GLU A 86 6.76 19.32 18.14
C GLU A 86 7.11 19.59 16.67
N LEU A 87 7.42 18.55 15.89
CA LEU A 87 7.75 18.71 14.47
C LEU A 87 6.53 19.16 13.65
N MET A 88 5.35 18.61 13.96
CA MET A 88 4.12 19.01 13.27
C MET A 88 3.78 20.47 13.55
N ASP A 89 3.98 20.94 14.78
CA ASP A 89 3.73 22.33 15.17
C ASP A 89 4.78 23.28 14.57
N GLU A 90 6.07 22.91 14.65
CA GLU A 90 7.19 23.70 14.11
C GLU A 90 7.04 23.94 12.60
N LEU A 91 6.69 22.90 11.84
CA LEU A 91 6.61 22.98 10.39
C LEU A 91 5.19 23.24 9.86
N GLY A 92 4.18 23.29 10.72
CA GLY A 92 2.78 23.43 10.30
C GLY A 92 2.28 22.25 9.46
N ILE A 93 2.51 21.02 9.92
CA ILE A 93 2.16 19.78 9.21
C ILE A 93 0.75 19.33 9.59
N TYR A 94 -0.08 19.14 8.57
CA TYR A 94 -1.37 18.49 8.66
C TYR A 94 -1.32 17.16 7.89
N VAL A 95 -1.62 16.07 8.59
CA VAL A 95 -1.52 14.69 8.08
C VAL A 95 -2.90 14.07 7.97
N VAL A 96 -3.19 13.48 6.81
CA VAL A 96 -4.35 12.63 6.57
C VAL A 96 -3.89 11.20 6.32
N THR A 97 -4.39 10.26 7.10
CA THR A 97 -4.35 8.83 6.78
C THR A 97 -5.76 8.40 6.39
N TYR A 98 -5.91 7.43 5.48
CA TYR A 98 -7.21 6.96 5.04
C TYR A 98 -7.21 5.45 4.85
N ASP A 99 -8.37 4.82 5.01
CA ASP A 99 -8.55 3.42 4.68
C ASP A 99 -8.60 3.29 3.15
N ARG A 100 -7.70 2.50 2.56
CA ARG A 100 -7.75 2.23 1.11
C ARG A 100 -9.03 1.47 0.74
N ALA A 101 -9.39 1.45 -0.55
CA ALA A 101 -10.60 0.78 -1.01
C ALA A 101 -10.66 -0.68 -0.50
N GLY A 102 -11.72 -1.02 0.24
CA GLY A 102 -11.91 -2.36 0.82
C GLY A 102 -11.30 -2.60 2.20
N TYR A 103 -10.49 -1.67 2.70
CA TYR A 103 -9.95 -1.67 4.07
C TYR A 103 -10.87 -0.93 5.03
N GLY A 104 -10.82 -1.32 6.30
CA GLY A 104 -11.47 -0.58 7.39
C GLY A 104 -12.90 -0.19 7.04
N GLU A 105 -13.20 1.11 7.04
CA GLU A 105 -14.54 1.66 6.78
C GLU A 105 -14.72 2.31 5.40
N SER A 106 -13.73 2.18 4.51
CA SER A 106 -13.81 2.67 3.12
C SER A 106 -14.52 1.68 2.22
N ASP A 107 -15.43 2.15 1.38
CA ASP A 107 -16.20 1.29 0.50
C ASP A 107 -15.27 0.51 -0.48
N PRO A 108 -15.57 -0.77 -0.76
CA PRO A 108 -14.88 -1.57 -1.77
C PRO A 108 -14.93 -0.89 -3.14
N ASN A 109 -13.90 -1.10 -3.96
CA ASN A 109 -13.92 -0.72 -5.37
C ASN A 109 -13.93 -1.98 -6.25
N PRO A 110 -15.09 -2.39 -6.80
CA PRO A 110 -15.16 -3.53 -7.71
C PRO A 110 -14.27 -3.38 -8.95
N LYS A 111 -14.04 -2.14 -9.39
CA LYS A 111 -13.18 -1.78 -10.54
C LYS A 111 -11.79 -1.29 -10.10
N ARG A 112 -11.36 -1.62 -8.87
CA ARG A 112 -10.04 -1.23 -8.33
C ARG A 112 -8.95 -1.50 -9.34
N SER A 113 -8.12 -0.50 -9.55
CA SER A 113 -6.93 -0.51 -10.39
C SER A 113 -5.90 0.45 -9.81
N VAL A 114 -4.67 0.36 -10.27
CA VAL A 114 -3.61 1.32 -9.93
C VAL A 114 -4.09 2.75 -10.26
N LYS A 115 -4.73 2.94 -11.42
CA LYS A 115 -5.27 4.24 -11.85
C LYS A 115 -6.39 4.78 -10.94
N SER A 116 -7.35 3.93 -10.56
CA SER A 116 -8.46 4.38 -9.70
C SER A 116 -7.97 4.81 -8.33
N GLU A 117 -6.93 4.15 -7.79
CA GLU A 117 -6.33 4.52 -6.49
C GLU A 117 -5.72 5.93 -6.49
N ALA A 118 -5.13 6.35 -7.62
CA ALA A 118 -4.66 7.73 -7.76
C ALA A 118 -5.81 8.74 -7.73
N TYR A 119 -6.93 8.43 -8.38
CA TYR A 119 -8.09 9.32 -8.40
C TYR A 119 -8.85 9.32 -7.07
N ASP A 120 -8.92 8.18 -6.38
CA ASP A 120 -9.45 8.11 -5.00
C ASP A 120 -8.68 9.08 -4.10
N LEU A 121 -7.35 9.12 -4.22
CA LEU A 121 -6.50 10.01 -3.44
C LEU A 121 -6.63 11.49 -3.87
N GLN A 122 -6.82 11.76 -5.16
CA GLN A 122 -7.15 13.11 -5.66
C GLN A 122 -8.47 13.61 -5.09
N GLU A 123 -9.53 12.80 -5.18
CA GLU A 123 -10.86 13.14 -4.70
C GLU A 123 -10.90 13.27 -3.17
N LEU A 124 -10.13 12.45 -2.43
CA LEU A 124 -9.93 12.63 -1.00
C LEU A 124 -9.36 14.02 -0.69
N ALA A 125 -8.31 14.43 -1.41
CA ALA A 125 -7.71 15.75 -1.23
C ALA A 125 -8.67 16.90 -1.58
N ASP A 126 -9.47 16.73 -2.64
CA ASP A 126 -10.44 17.73 -3.10
C ASP A 126 -11.60 17.90 -2.11
N ASN A 127 -12.18 16.80 -1.62
CA ASN A 127 -13.26 16.81 -0.64
C ASN A 127 -12.81 17.35 0.73
N LEU A 128 -11.56 17.13 1.10
CA LEU A 128 -10.98 17.70 2.32
C LEU A 128 -10.47 19.14 2.12
N HIS A 129 -10.53 19.68 0.91
CA HIS A 129 -10.05 21.01 0.55
C HIS A 129 -8.57 21.22 0.90
N LEU A 130 -7.72 20.24 0.55
CA LEU A 130 -6.28 20.34 0.81
C LEU A 130 -5.60 21.38 -0.09
N GLY A 131 -6.25 21.80 -1.17
CA GLY A 131 -5.73 22.80 -2.10
C GLY A 131 -5.18 22.17 -3.38
N PRO A 132 -4.49 22.97 -4.22
CA PRO A 132 -4.12 22.54 -5.57
C PRO A 132 -3.05 21.44 -5.58
N LYS A 133 -2.11 21.48 -4.63
CA LYS A 133 -1.05 20.48 -4.49
C LYS A 133 -0.94 19.99 -3.04
N PHE A 134 -0.56 18.73 -2.85
CA PHE A 134 -0.34 18.11 -1.54
C PHE A 134 0.81 17.08 -1.61
N HIS A 135 1.35 16.70 -0.46
CA HIS A 135 2.40 15.67 -0.38
C HIS A 135 1.79 14.29 -0.20
N VAL A 136 2.45 13.27 -0.74
CA VAL A 136 2.03 11.87 -0.58
C VAL A 136 3.17 11.04 -0.02
N ILE A 137 2.92 10.28 1.02
CA ILE A 137 3.84 9.27 1.54
C ILE A 137 3.17 7.90 1.40
N GLY A 138 3.72 7.03 0.56
CA GLY A 138 3.32 5.62 0.48
C GLY A 138 4.23 4.74 1.32
N VAL A 139 3.63 3.80 2.05
CA VAL A 139 4.38 2.83 2.87
C VAL A 139 4.17 1.42 2.34
N SER A 140 5.26 0.68 2.10
CA SER A 140 5.22 -0.73 1.69
C SER A 140 4.31 -0.92 0.46
N ILE A 141 3.30 -1.78 0.52
CA ILE A 141 2.37 -1.98 -0.60
C ILE A 141 1.58 -0.71 -0.98
N GLY A 142 1.36 0.22 -0.06
CA GLY A 142 0.71 1.50 -0.34
C GLY A 142 1.46 2.36 -1.37
N THR A 143 2.72 2.03 -1.64
CA THR A 143 3.52 2.71 -2.67
C THR A 143 3.06 2.47 -4.10
N TYR A 144 2.26 1.44 -4.41
CA TYR A 144 1.67 1.35 -5.75
C TYR A 144 0.67 2.48 -6.01
N THR A 145 -0.06 2.93 -4.98
CA THR A 145 -0.94 4.11 -5.09
C THR A 145 -0.09 5.37 -5.32
N THR A 146 1.07 5.46 -4.68
CA THR A 146 2.02 6.56 -4.88
C THR A 146 2.62 6.59 -6.29
N TRP A 147 3.02 5.43 -6.84
CA TRP A 147 3.42 5.31 -8.25
C TRP A 147 2.29 5.70 -9.20
N ALA A 148 1.06 5.31 -8.88
CA ALA A 148 -0.12 5.74 -9.63
C ALA A 148 -0.29 7.26 -9.60
N CYS A 149 -0.07 7.89 -8.45
CA CYS A 149 -0.17 9.34 -8.31
C CYS A 149 0.84 10.05 -9.22
N LEU A 150 2.09 9.59 -9.22
CA LEU A 150 3.15 10.10 -10.11
C LEU A 150 2.77 9.98 -11.60
N LYS A 151 2.06 8.92 -11.97
CA LYS A 151 1.60 8.70 -13.36
C LYS A 151 0.39 9.56 -13.74
N TYR A 152 -0.65 9.57 -12.91
CA TYR A 152 -1.98 10.03 -13.30
C TYR A 152 -2.35 11.41 -12.79
N ILE A 153 -1.77 11.83 -11.66
CA ILE A 153 -2.07 13.12 -11.03
C ILE A 153 -0.79 13.91 -10.66
N PRO A 154 0.30 13.90 -11.45
CA PRO A 154 1.55 14.56 -11.06
C PRO A 154 1.36 16.06 -10.78
N HIS A 155 0.43 16.71 -11.48
CA HIS A 155 0.06 18.12 -11.29
C HIS A 155 -0.53 18.44 -9.90
N ARG A 156 -0.97 17.42 -9.14
CA ARG A 156 -1.53 17.53 -7.78
C ARG A 156 -0.48 17.30 -6.68
N LEU A 157 0.76 16.95 -7.04
CA LEU A 157 1.78 16.57 -6.08
C LEU A 157 2.69 17.76 -5.76
N ALA A 158 2.95 17.99 -4.48
CA ALA A 158 3.98 18.90 -4.00
C ALA A 158 5.31 18.17 -3.68
N GLY A 159 5.21 16.88 -3.37
CA GLY A 159 6.34 16.00 -3.13
C GLY A 159 5.86 14.59 -2.81
N VAL A 160 6.73 13.60 -3.02
CA VAL A 160 6.40 12.18 -2.87
C VAL A 160 7.46 11.44 -2.07
N GLY A 161 7.03 10.75 -1.01
CA GLY A 161 7.82 9.76 -0.27
C GLY A 161 7.35 8.34 -0.55
N LEU A 162 8.29 7.46 -0.91
CA LEU A 162 8.07 6.03 -1.09
C LEU A 162 8.93 5.31 -0.04
N ILE A 163 8.29 4.75 0.99
CA ILE A 163 9.00 4.13 2.12
C ILE A 163 8.86 2.62 2.02
N VAL A 164 10.01 1.92 2.02
CA VAL A 164 10.16 0.47 1.78
C VAL A 164 9.26 -0.04 0.65
N PRO A 165 9.36 0.54 -0.57
CA PRO A 165 8.31 0.40 -1.58
C PRO A 165 8.16 -1.05 -2.05
N ALA A 166 6.95 -1.59 -2.05
CA ALA A 166 6.72 -2.90 -2.67
C ALA A 166 7.08 -2.87 -4.16
N ILE A 167 7.77 -3.91 -4.64
CA ILE A 167 8.26 -3.99 -6.02
C ILE A 167 7.53 -5.08 -6.77
N ASN A 168 7.03 -4.73 -7.94
CA ASN A 168 6.50 -5.70 -8.89
C ASN A 168 7.67 -6.26 -9.72
N PHE A 169 8.02 -7.53 -9.49
CA PHE A 169 9.10 -8.24 -10.18
C PHE A 169 8.90 -8.37 -11.70
N TRP A 170 7.70 -8.06 -12.20
CA TRP A 170 7.32 -8.14 -13.61
C TRP A 170 7.32 -6.79 -14.34
N TRP A 171 7.82 -5.71 -13.72
CA TRP A 171 8.01 -4.45 -14.47
C TRP A 171 9.04 -4.63 -15.61
N PRO A 172 8.67 -4.31 -16.87
CA PRO A 172 9.49 -4.61 -18.04
C PRO A 172 10.90 -4.00 -18.04
N SER A 173 11.05 -2.83 -17.41
CA SER A 173 12.32 -2.11 -17.34
C SER A 173 13.39 -2.75 -16.49
N PHE A 174 13.06 -3.73 -15.67
CA PHE A 174 14.06 -4.45 -14.88
C PHE A 174 14.81 -5.47 -15.75
N PRO A 175 16.13 -5.61 -15.58
CA PRO A 175 16.86 -6.73 -16.14
C PRO A 175 16.30 -8.05 -15.61
N LEU A 176 15.93 -8.96 -16.51
CA LEU A 176 15.32 -10.25 -16.16
C LEU A 176 16.14 -11.05 -15.14
N GLN A 177 17.47 -11.04 -15.28
CA GLN A 177 18.37 -11.73 -14.36
C GLN A 177 18.31 -11.14 -12.94
N LEU A 178 18.37 -9.80 -12.83
CA LEU A 178 18.30 -9.11 -11.54
C LEU A 178 16.97 -9.40 -10.84
N CYS A 179 15.85 -9.26 -11.56
CA CYS A 179 14.53 -9.59 -11.02
C CYS A 179 14.43 -11.05 -10.60
N SER A 180 14.92 -11.99 -11.43
CA SER A 180 14.87 -13.41 -11.10
C SER A 180 15.70 -13.74 -9.86
N ASP A 181 16.86 -13.13 -9.69
CA ASP A 181 17.76 -13.43 -8.57
C ASP A 181 17.19 -12.90 -7.26
N GLU A 182 16.67 -11.67 -7.25
CA GLU A 182 16.02 -11.10 -6.07
C GLU A 182 14.69 -11.80 -5.73
N TYR A 183 13.91 -12.18 -6.74
CA TYR A 183 12.68 -12.93 -6.54
C TYR A 183 12.92 -14.31 -5.90
N LYS A 184 13.98 -15.02 -6.29
CA LYS A 184 14.32 -16.35 -5.75
C LYS A 184 14.76 -16.30 -4.29
N LYS A 185 15.18 -15.15 -3.77
CA LYS A 185 15.52 -14.97 -2.34
C LYS A 185 14.29 -14.95 -1.44
N GLN A 186 13.12 -14.62 -2.00
CA GLN A 186 11.86 -14.63 -1.25
C GLN A 186 11.53 -16.06 -0.78
N PRO A 187 10.88 -16.24 0.38
CA PRO A 187 10.36 -17.53 0.78
C PRO A 187 9.53 -18.18 -0.32
N MET A 188 9.68 -19.49 -0.53
CA MET A 188 8.98 -20.24 -1.59
C MET A 188 7.45 -20.02 -1.57
N LYS A 189 6.87 -19.89 -0.37
CA LYS A 189 5.45 -19.58 -0.17
C LYS A 189 5.04 -18.23 -0.78
N ASP A 190 5.89 -17.21 -0.62
CA ASP A 190 5.65 -15.88 -1.17
C ASP A 190 5.88 -15.83 -2.67
N GLN A 191 6.87 -16.57 -3.18
CA GLN A 191 7.07 -16.72 -4.62
C GLN A 191 5.79 -17.22 -5.31
N TRP A 192 5.24 -18.35 -4.87
CA TRP A 192 4.03 -18.92 -5.47
C TRP A 192 2.80 -18.02 -5.35
N LYS A 193 2.60 -17.42 -4.17
CA LYS A 193 1.54 -16.42 -3.94
C LYS A 193 1.62 -15.29 -4.96
N LEU A 194 2.80 -14.70 -5.16
CA LEU A 194 2.98 -13.60 -6.11
C LEU A 194 2.77 -14.07 -7.56
N ARG A 195 3.18 -15.28 -7.93
CA ARG A 195 2.89 -15.86 -9.27
C ARG A 195 1.40 -16.03 -9.50
N VAL A 196 0.67 -16.53 -8.51
CA VAL A 196 -0.80 -16.68 -8.61
C VAL A 196 -1.45 -15.31 -8.75
N ALA A 197 -1.04 -14.33 -7.94
CA ALA A 197 -1.54 -12.97 -8.01
C ALA A 197 -1.26 -12.30 -9.37
N HIS A 198 -0.10 -12.56 -9.97
CA HIS A 198 0.30 -11.97 -11.24
C HIS A 198 -0.35 -12.66 -12.46
N TYR A 199 -0.17 -13.98 -12.60
CA TYR A 199 -0.55 -14.70 -13.82
C TYR A 199 -2.01 -15.15 -13.84
N VAL A 200 -2.59 -15.48 -12.68
CA VAL A 200 -3.96 -16.03 -12.56
C VAL A 200 -4.69 -15.41 -11.37
N PRO A 201 -4.82 -14.06 -11.29
CA PRO A 201 -5.37 -13.36 -10.13
C PRO A 201 -6.77 -13.84 -9.71
N GLY A 202 -7.59 -14.32 -10.66
CA GLY A 202 -8.92 -14.87 -10.37
C GLY A 202 -8.92 -16.14 -9.50
N LEU A 203 -7.79 -16.85 -9.41
CA LEU A 203 -7.61 -18.01 -8.54
C LEU A 203 -6.98 -17.67 -7.20
N LEU A 204 -6.59 -16.41 -6.96
CA LEU A 204 -5.87 -16.04 -5.75
C LEU A 204 -6.69 -16.28 -4.48
N TYR A 205 -8.00 -15.99 -4.50
CA TYR A 205 -8.87 -16.26 -3.36
C TYR A 205 -8.87 -17.74 -2.98
N TRP A 206 -9.08 -18.61 -3.97
CA TRP A 206 -9.03 -20.05 -3.77
C TRP A 206 -7.67 -20.48 -3.21
N TRP A 207 -6.57 -20.01 -3.82
CA TRP A 207 -5.22 -20.33 -3.36
C TRP A 207 -5.00 -19.94 -1.89
N MET A 208 -5.35 -18.72 -1.53
CA MET A 208 -5.11 -18.17 -0.18
C MET A 208 -5.98 -18.81 0.90
N THR A 209 -7.06 -19.51 0.52
CA THR A 209 -7.98 -20.18 1.46
C THR A 209 -7.69 -21.67 1.65
N GLN A 210 -6.75 -22.25 0.89
CA GLN A 210 -6.40 -23.65 1.07
C GLN A 210 -5.53 -23.85 2.31
N LYS A 211 -5.92 -24.81 3.16
CA LYS A 211 -5.16 -25.17 4.38
C LYS A 211 -3.77 -25.75 4.09
N TRP A 212 -3.55 -26.23 2.87
CA TRP A 212 -2.36 -27.00 2.48
C TRP A 212 -1.33 -26.10 1.79
N PHE A 213 -1.73 -24.86 1.44
CA PHE A 213 -0.80 -23.85 0.99
C PHE A 213 -0.39 -22.98 2.19
N PRO A 214 0.91 -22.74 2.40
CA PRO A 214 1.37 -21.88 3.47
C PRO A 214 0.83 -20.45 3.29
N SER A 215 0.37 -19.83 4.39
CA SER A 215 0.00 -18.42 4.39
C SER A 215 1.20 -17.53 4.04
N CYS A 216 0.93 -16.33 3.50
CA CYS A 216 1.96 -15.32 3.21
C CYS A 216 2.79 -14.99 4.46
N SER A 217 4.12 -14.78 4.35
CA SER A 217 4.98 -14.49 5.51
C SER A 217 4.47 -13.31 6.36
N ILE A 218 3.98 -12.25 5.71
CA ILE A 218 3.37 -11.10 6.37
C ILE A 218 2.10 -11.49 7.16
N MET A 219 1.22 -12.30 6.57
CA MET A 219 -0.01 -12.77 7.23
C MET A 219 0.29 -13.74 8.38
N ALA A 220 1.38 -14.50 8.27
CA ALA A 220 1.86 -15.41 9.29
C ALA A 220 2.64 -14.71 10.42
N ARG A 221 2.93 -13.40 10.30
CA ARG A 221 3.83 -12.63 11.19
C ARG A 221 5.15 -13.35 11.43
N ASP A 222 5.74 -13.88 10.36
CA ASP A 222 6.94 -14.71 10.41
C ASP A 222 8.12 -13.90 11.00
N PRO A 223 8.76 -14.32 12.11
CA PRO A 223 9.90 -13.57 12.66
C PRO A 223 11.06 -13.40 11.69
N LEU A 224 11.18 -14.31 10.69
CA LEU A 224 12.24 -14.28 9.69
C LEU A 224 12.18 -13.06 8.75
N ILE A 225 11.04 -12.35 8.71
CA ILE A 225 10.90 -11.16 7.85
C ILE A 225 11.36 -9.85 8.53
N PHE A 226 11.71 -9.89 9.82
CA PHE A 226 12.07 -8.69 10.59
C PHE A 226 13.58 -8.61 10.84
N ALA A 227 14.14 -7.43 10.60
CA ALA A 227 15.52 -7.11 10.99
C ALA A 227 15.62 -6.93 12.52
N LYS A 228 16.84 -6.93 13.07
CA LYS A 228 17.05 -6.72 14.51
C LYS A 228 16.38 -5.43 15.00
N ARG A 229 16.56 -4.33 14.27
CA ARG A 229 15.96 -3.02 14.58
C ARG A 229 14.42 -3.03 14.50
N ASP A 230 13.84 -3.87 13.62
CA ASP A 230 12.39 -4.01 13.53
C ASP A 230 11.79 -4.57 14.83
N PHE A 231 12.51 -5.43 15.58
CA PHE A 231 12.03 -5.92 16.88
C PHE A 231 11.93 -4.81 17.94
N ASP A 232 12.90 -3.89 17.97
CA ASP A 232 12.85 -2.74 18.89
C ASP A 232 11.69 -1.80 18.54
N ILE A 233 11.44 -1.61 17.23
CA ILE A 233 10.31 -0.85 16.72
C ILE A 233 8.98 -1.53 17.07
N LEU A 234 8.86 -2.85 16.86
CA LEU A 234 7.68 -3.64 17.21
C LEU A 234 7.34 -3.52 18.69
N LYS A 235 8.34 -3.55 19.57
CA LYS A 235 8.13 -3.38 21.01
C LYS A 235 7.44 -2.04 21.31
N LYS A 236 7.92 -0.94 20.72
CA LYS A 236 7.31 0.39 20.87
C LYS A 236 5.90 0.46 20.27
N MET A 237 5.68 -0.20 19.12
CA MET A 237 4.35 -0.29 18.52
C MET A 237 3.35 -1.01 19.43
N LEU A 238 3.78 -2.09 20.10
CA LEU A 238 2.94 -2.84 21.04
C LEU A 238 2.58 -2.05 22.31
N GLU A 239 3.38 -1.04 22.67
CA GLU A 239 3.08 -0.12 23.78
C GLU A 239 1.97 0.89 23.44
N VAL A 240 1.62 1.03 22.15
CA VAL A 240 0.58 1.95 21.68
C VAL A 240 -0.67 1.16 21.27
N PRO A 241 -1.77 1.23 22.04
CA PRO A 241 -2.98 0.47 21.73
C PRO A 241 -3.57 0.83 20.37
N ASN A 242 -3.90 -0.19 19.58
CA ASN A 242 -4.72 -0.04 18.38
C ASN A 242 -6.06 -0.79 18.57
N PRO A 243 -7.05 -0.19 19.25
CA PRO A 243 -8.32 -0.86 19.53
C PRO A 243 -9.07 -1.26 18.24
N ASP A 244 -8.76 -0.61 17.12
CA ASP A 244 -9.40 -0.80 15.83
C ASP A 244 -8.64 -1.75 14.88
N GLU A 245 -7.61 -2.47 15.36
CA GLU A 245 -6.85 -3.45 14.56
C GLU A 245 -7.79 -4.51 13.94
N HIS A 246 -8.78 -4.96 14.72
CA HIS A 246 -9.79 -5.93 14.25
C HIS A 246 -10.67 -5.40 13.11
N LYS A 247 -10.73 -4.08 12.89
CA LYS A 247 -11.51 -3.45 11.81
C LYS A 247 -10.78 -3.47 10.47
N ILE A 248 -9.45 -3.65 10.44
CA ILE A 248 -8.62 -3.57 9.21
C ILE A 248 -9.21 -4.41 8.07
N ARG A 249 -9.60 -5.65 8.38
CA ARG A 249 -10.12 -6.64 7.41
C ARG A 249 -11.63 -6.87 7.53
N GLN A 250 -12.39 -5.99 8.20
CA GLN A 250 -13.79 -6.26 8.57
C GLN A 250 -14.73 -6.50 7.38
N GLN A 251 -14.35 -6.00 6.20
CA GLN A 251 -15.09 -6.19 4.95
C GLN A 251 -14.73 -7.50 4.24
N GLY A 252 -13.72 -8.23 4.71
CA GLY A 252 -13.24 -9.51 4.20
C GLY A 252 -11.77 -9.47 3.78
N GLU A 253 -11.06 -10.59 3.96
CA GLU A 253 -9.64 -10.70 3.58
C GLU A 253 -9.43 -10.61 2.06
N HIS A 254 -10.41 -11.08 1.28
CA HIS A 254 -10.32 -10.95 -0.17
C HIS A 254 -10.26 -9.48 -0.58
N GLU A 255 -11.21 -8.68 -0.10
CA GLU A 255 -11.38 -7.30 -0.54
C GLU A 255 -10.26 -6.38 -0.05
N SER A 256 -9.67 -6.69 1.10
CA SER A 256 -8.49 -6.01 1.64
C SER A 256 -7.20 -6.62 1.07
N LEU A 257 -6.75 -7.74 1.66
CA LEU A 257 -5.43 -8.30 1.44
C LEU A 257 -5.21 -8.87 0.04
N TYR A 258 -6.16 -9.65 -0.49
CA TYR A 258 -5.91 -10.38 -1.74
C TYR A 258 -6.02 -9.45 -2.95
N ARG A 259 -6.97 -8.52 -2.93
CA ARG A 259 -7.07 -7.44 -3.93
C ARG A 259 -5.79 -6.62 -3.97
N ASP A 260 -5.19 -6.34 -2.82
CA ASP A 260 -3.88 -5.68 -2.74
C ASP A 260 -2.78 -6.42 -3.49
N LEU A 261 -2.70 -7.74 -3.34
CA LEU A 261 -1.75 -8.56 -4.07
C LEU A 261 -2.05 -8.58 -5.58
N MET A 262 -3.32 -8.70 -5.95
CA MET A 262 -3.75 -8.71 -7.36
C MET A 262 -3.43 -7.39 -8.08
N ILE A 263 -3.61 -6.25 -7.40
CA ILE A 263 -3.36 -4.93 -7.99
C ILE A 263 -1.87 -4.57 -7.94
N GLY A 264 -1.23 -4.72 -6.78
CA GLY A 264 0.18 -4.35 -6.59
C GLY A 264 1.14 -5.16 -7.46
N PHE A 265 0.87 -6.46 -7.64
CA PHE A 265 1.72 -7.37 -8.42
C PHE A 265 1.10 -7.79 -9.77
N GLY A 266 -0.05 -7.19 -10.14
CA GLY A 266 -0.70 -7.43 -11.43
C GLY A 266 -0.01 -6.71 -12.59
N ASN A 267 -0.66 -6.73 -13.76
CA ASN A 267 -0.20 -5.98 -14.93
C ASN A 267 -0.62 -4.52 -14.84
N TRP A 268 0.35 -3.62 -14.89
CA TRP A 268 0.11 -2.18 -14.86
C TRP A 268 0.08 -1.62 -16.28
N GLU A 269 -0.73 -0.58 -16.51
CA GLU A 269 -0.79 0.12 -17.81
C GLU A 269 0.45 0.99 -18.08
N PHE A 270 1.39 1.05 -17.12
CA PHE A 270 2.64 1.79 -17.24
C PHE A 270 3.75 1.09 -16.45
N ASP A 271 4.98 1.34 -16.87
CA ASP A 271 6.18 0.99 -16.12
C ASP A 271 6.65 2.22 -15.31
N PRO A 272 6.80 2.12 -13.97
CA PRO A 272 7.33 3.21 -13.15
C PRO A 272 8.67 3.76 -13.62
N MET A 273 9.53 2.91 -14.19
CA MET A 273 10.86 3.29 -14.70
C MET A 273 10.85 4.02 -16.05
N GLU A 274 9.67 4.22 -16.64
CA GLU A 274 9.48 5.04 -17.84
C GLU A 274 8.90 6.42 -17.50
N LEU A 275 8.60 6.70 -16.23
CA LEU A 275 8.11 8.00 -15.80
C LEU A 275 9.18 9.08 -15.96
N LYS A 276 8.75 10.24 -16.45
CA LYS A 276 9.57 11.45 -16.49
C LYS A 276 9.53 12.14 -15.13
N ASN A 277 10.56 12.94 -14.85
CA ASN A 277 10.59 13.77 -13.65
C ASN A 277 9.33 14.65 -13.56
N PRO A 278 8.46 14.47 -12.55
CA PRO A 278 7.27 15.31 -12.38
C PRO A 278 7.61 16.72 -11.88
N PHE A 279 8.84 16.96 -11.42
CA PHE A 279 9.31 18.23 -10.86
C PHE A 279 10.57 18.74 -11.62
N PRO A 280 10.44 19.13 -12.89
CA PRO A 280 11.59 19.59 -13.68
C PRO A 280 12.23 20.85 -13.09
N ASP A 281 11.44 21.72 -12.47
CA ASP A 281 11.90 23.00 -11.90
C ASP A 281 12.26 22.90 -10.41
N SER A 282 12.46 21.68 -9.89
CA SER A 282 12.77 21.43 -8.47
C SER A 282 11.71 21.96 -7.48
N GLU A 283 10.50 22.24 -7.96
CA GLU A 283 9.36 22.71 -7.14
C GLU A 283 8.88 21.64 -6.14
N GLY A 284 9.19 20.37 -6.39
CA GLY A 284 8.95 19.23 -5.49
C GLY A 284 10.10 18.23 -5.54
N CYS A 285 9.99 17.14 -4.78
CA CYS A 285 10.93 16.03 -4.84
C CYS A 285 10.22 14.68 -4.78
N VAL A 286 10.86 13.66 -5.33
CA VAL A 286 10.47 12.26 -5.12
C VAL A 286 11.61 11.58 -4.39
N GLN A 287 11.30 10.95 -3.26
CA GLN A 287 12.28 10.23 -2.45
C GLN A 287 11.87 8.77 -2.24
N ILE A 288 12.85 7.89 -2.26
CA ILE A 288 12.71 6.50 -1.83
C ILE A 288 13.54 6.31 -0.57
N TRP A 289 12.94 5.73 0.46
CA TRP A 289 13.62 5.31 1.68
C TRP A 289 13.55 3.79 1.78
N GLN A 290 14.69 3.13 1.92
CA GLN A 290 14.78 1.68 1.95
C GLN A 290 15.64 1.21 3.13
N GLY A 291 15.16 0.22 3.88
CA GLY A 291 15.99 -0.49 4.84
C GLY A 291 16.93 -1.47 4.11
N TYR A 292 18.23 -1.41 4.41
CA TYR A 292 19.21 -2.34 3.82
C TYR A 292 19.00 -3.79 4.30
N GLN A 293 18.48 -3.97 5.52
CA GLN A 293 18.17 -5.26 6.12
C GLN A 293 16.71 -5.69 5.90
N ASP A 294 15.97 -4.97 5.05
CA ASP A 294 14.62 -5.37 4.66
C ASP A 294 14.67 -6.67 3.86
N THR A 295 14.00 -7.70 4.38
CA THR A 295 13.93 -9.03 3.76
C THR A 295 12.65 -9.24 2.96
N LEU A 296 11.66 -8.35 3.09
CA LEU A 296 10.41 -8.38 2.33
C LEU A 296 10.59 -7.71 0.98
N VAL A 297 11.25 -6.56 0.97
CA VAL A 297 11.49 -5.77 -0.24
C VAL A 297 12.99 -5.70 -0.50
N PRO A 298 13.47 -6.27 -1.63
CA PRO A 298 14.90 -6.31 -1.92
C PRO A 298 15.40 -4.91 -2.30
N PHE A 299 16.31 -4.35 -1.49
CA PHE A 299 16.91 -3.04 -1.73
C PHE A 299 17.65 -2.96 -3.08
N GLN A 300 18.14 -4.09 -3.63
CA GLN A 300 18.88 -4.14 -4.89
C GLN A 300 18.02 -3.63 -6.06
N LEU A 301 16.73 -3.97 -6.08
CA LEU A 301 15.80 -3.50 -7.10
C LEU A 301 15.50 -2.00 -6.93
N GLN A 302 15.44 -1.49 -5.70
CA GLN A 302 15.31 -0.05 -5.46
C GLN A 302 16.55 0.73 -5.90
N ARG A 303 17.75 0.23 -5.59
CA ARG A 303 19.02 0.81 -6.07
C ARG A 303 19.07 0.86 -7.59
N PHE A 304 18.63 -0.20 -8.27
CA PHE A 304 18.58 -0.22 -9.74
C PHE A 304 17.60 0.82 -10.28
N LEU A 305 16.39 0.87 -9.73
CA LEU A 305 15.35 1.81 -10.12
C LEU A 305 15.82 3.27 -9.93
N ALA A 306 16.42 3.59 -8.78
CA ALA A 306 16.93 4.93 -8.50
C ALA A 306 18.07 5.36 -9.44
N LYS A 307 18.94 4.41 -9.85
CA LYS A 307 19.96 4.69 -10.89
C LYS A 307 19.34 4.99 -12.25
N LYS A 308 18.24 4.32 -12.60
CA LYS A 308 17.52 4.54 -13.86
C LYS A 308 16.71 5.83 -13.86
N LEU A 309 16.20 6.24 -12.70
CA LEU A 309 15.41 7.46 -12.49
C LEU A 309 16.19 8.45 -11.60
N PRO A 310 17.19 9.18 -12.15
CA PRO A 310 18.06 10.05 -11.35
C PRO A 310 17.34 11.24 -10.69
N TRP A 311 16.08 11.49 -11.06
CA TRP A 311 15.22 12.47 -10.40
C TRP A 311 14.63 11.98 -9.06
N ILE A 312 14.84 10.71 -8.71
CA ILE A 312 14.47 10.15 -7.40
C ILE A 312 15.66 10.23 -6.46
N LYS A 313 15.46 10.90 -5.32
CA LYS A 313 16.42 10.86 -4.21
C LYS A 313 16.30 9.53 -3.47
N TYR A 314 17.35 8.70 -3.51
CA TYR A 314 17.36 7.41 -2.86
C TYR A 314 18.16 7.46 -1.56
N TYR A 315 17.51 7.10 -0.46
CA TYR A 315 18.09 7.02 0.87
C TYR A 315 17.98 5.58 1.36
N GLU A 316 19.12 5.04 1.79
CA GLU A 316 19.21 3.69 2.31
C GLU A 316 19.64 3.72 3.76
N VAL A 317 18.87 3.05 4.63
CA VAL A 317 19.12 2.99 6.07
C VAL A 317 19.92 1.71 6.38
N PRO A 318 21.21 1.80 6.76
CA PRO A 318 22.11 0.64 6.83
C PRO A 318 21.68 -0.46 7.81
N ASP A 319 21.06 -0.09 8.93
CA ASP A 319 20.53 -1.00 9.95
C ASP A 319 19.00 -1.10 9.92
N GLY A 320 18.36 -0.47 8.93
CA GLY A 320 16.92 -0.42 8.78
C GLY A 320 16.35 -1.71 8.18
N GLY A 321 15.26 -2.20 8.75
CA GLY A 321 14.45 -3.27 8.20
C GLY A 321 13.21 -2.76 7.45
N HIS A 322 12.11 -3.52 7.49
CA HIS A 322 10.88 -3.12 6.79
C HIS A 322 10.07 -2.07 7.56
N LEU A 323 10.32 -1.90 8.87
CA LEU A 323 9.51 -1.04 9.73
C LEU A 323 10.09 0.36 9.95
N ILE A 324 11.03 0.82 9.10
CA ILE A 324 11.76 2.09 9.31
C ILE A 324 10.86 3.32 9.49
N ILE A 325 9.66 3.36 8.90
CA ILE A 325 8.71 4.47 9.07
C ILE A 325 8.11 4.54 10.48
N HIS A 326 8.17 3.44 11.23
CA HIS A 326 7.66 3.32 12.59
C HIS A 326 8.73 3.60 13.65
N ASP A 327 9.95 3.94 13.24
CA ASP A 327 10.95 4.53 14.12
C ASP A 327 10.71 6.04 14.22
N ASN A 328 10.61 6.58 15.45
CA ASN A 328 10.33 8.01 15.66
C ASN A 328 11.37 8.94 15.03
N GLY A 329 12.66 8.61 15.13
CA GLY A 329 13.74 9.43 14.58
C GLY A 329 13.70 9.42 13.06
N LEU A 330 13.63 8.23 12.46
CA LEU A 330 13.55 8.09 11.00
C LEU A 330 12.25 8.69 10.43
N CYS A 331 11.11 8.51 11.11
CA CYS A 331 9.84 9.11 10.70
C CYS A 331 9.96 10.64 10.63
N ASN A 332 10.51 11.28 11.66
CA ASN A 332 10.75 12.72 11.66
C ASN A 332 11.70 13.15 10.53
N THR A 333 12.80 12.42 10.32
CA THR A 333 13.76 12.69 9.24
C THR A 333 13.11 12.57 7.86
N ILE A 334 12.33 11.52 7.61
CA ILE A 334 11.62 11.29 6.34
C ILE A 334 10.69 12.47 6.02
N PHE A 335 9.95 12.96 7.01
CA PHE A 335 9.07 14.12 6.85
C PHE A 335 9.88 15.41 6.62
N LYS A 336 10.93 15.68 7.42
CA LYS A 336 11.79 16.86 7.23
C LYS A 336 12.42 16.88 5.83
N THR A 337 13.01 15.78 5.39
CA THR A 337 13.62 15.65 4.06
C THR A 337 12.59 15.85 2.94
N LEU A 338 11.35 15.35 3.10
CA LEU A 338 10.30 15.56 2.11
C LEU A 338 9.88 17.03 2.00
N LEU A 339 9.61 17.65 3.15
CA LEU A 339 8.92 18.93 3.24
C LEU A 339 9.88 20.12 3.09
N LEU A 340 11.10 19.99 3.63
CA LEU A 340 12.14 21.02 3.59
C LEU A 340 13.13 20.81 2.45
N LYS A 341 13.13 19.62 1.81
CA LYS A 341 14.07 19.22 0.76
C LYS A 341 15.54 19.18 1.23
N GLU A 342 15.75 19.07 2.54
CA GLU A 342 17.06 19.00 3.18
C GLU A 342 17.68 17.59 3.05
N GLU A 343 19.01 17.51 2.90
CA GLU A 343 19.71 16.24 2.91
C GLU A 343 19.68 15.62 4.32
N PRO A 344 19.23 14.36 4.46
CA PRO A 344 19.10 13.73 5.76
C PRO A 344 20.45 13.36 6.36
N VAL A 345 20.54 13.44 7.68
CA VAL A 345 21.57 12.72 8.43
C VAL A 345 21.03 11.31 8.70
N ILE A 346 21.51 10.33 7.94
CA ILE A 346 21.18 8.92 8.16
C ILE A 346 22.06 8.43 9.32
N ILE A 347 21.45 8.31 10.51
CA ILE A 347 22.10 7.87 11.75
C ILE A 347 22.18 6.34 11.79
#